data_AF-A0A1C7EIC1-F1
#
_entry.id   AF-A0A1C7EIC1-F1
#
_cell.length_a   1.000
_cell.length_b   1.000
_cell.length_c   1.000
_cell.angle_alpha   90.00
_cell.angle_beta   90.00
_cell.angle_gamma   90.00
#
_symmetry.space_group_name_H-M   'P 1'
#
loop_
_entity.id
_entity.type
_entity.pdbx_description
1 polymer ?
#
loop_
_entity_poly.entity_id
_entity_poly.type
_entity_poly.pdbx_seq_one_letter_code
_entity_poly.pdbx_strand_id
1 'polypeptide(L)' 'MNKRWTIKEIKAFVEKNSDSKLLSTEYHGFSQKLLFKCACGNNFEKTFTKFNTKNQRKCDVCQPPKPPRGK' A
#
# COMPACT_ATOMS: atom_id res chain seq x y z
N MET A 1 16.55 7.76 14.15
CA MET A 1 16.18 8.67 13.05
C MET A 1 14.87 8.20 12.44
N ASN A 2 13.78 9.00 12.54
CA ASN A 2 12.49 8.65 11.93
C ASN A 2 12.57 8.95 10.43
N LYS A 3 12.69 7.91 9.60
CA LYS A 3 12.72 8.08 8.14
C LYS A 3 11.35 8.60 7.68
N ARG A 4 11.29 9.88 7.30
CA ARG A 4 10.10 10.50 6.72
C ARG A 4 10.02 10.08 5.27
N TRP A 5 8.95 9.37 4.92
CA TRP A 5 8.67 8.99 3.55
C TRP A 5 7.95 10.13 2.85
N THR A 6 8.41 10.49 1.66
CA THR A 6 7.69 11.41 0.75
C THR A 6 6.81 10.63 -0.23
N ILE A 7 5.78 11.27 -0.79
CA ILE A 7 4.91 10.65 -1.80
C ILE A 7 5.71 10.13 -3.01
N LYS A 8 6.78 10.84 -3.41
CA LYS A 8 7.67 10.44 -4.50
C LYS A 8 8.42 9.15 -4.19
N GLU A 9 8.98 9.05 -2.99
CA GLU A 9 9.66 7.82 -2.54
C GLU A 9 8.70 6.65 -2.42
N ILE A 10 7.49 6.90 -1.89
CA ILE A 10 6.44 5.88 -1.81
C ILE A 10 6.09 5.38 -3.22
N LYS A 11 5.90 6.29 -4.17
CA LYS A 11 5.59 5.94 -5.56
C LYS A 11 6.67 5.07 -6.18
N ALA A 12 7.94 5.51 -6.09
CA ALA A 12 9.07 4.74 -6.58
C ALA A 12 9.21 3.38 -5.88
N PHE A 13 8.94 3.31 -4.57
CA PHE A 13 8.95 2.06 -3.81
C PHE A 13 7.88 1.10 -4.30
N VAL A 14 6.65 1.59 -4.50
CA VAL A 14 5.52 0.78 -4.95
C VAL A 14 5.82 0.22 -6.34
N GLU A 15 6.26 1.05 -7.28
CA GLU A 15 6.57 0.63 -8.66
C GLU A 15 7.77 -0.34 -8.73
N LYS A 16 8.75 -0.22 -7.83
CA LYS A 16 9.92 -1.10 -7.79
C LYS A 16 9.67 -2.43 -7.07
N ASN A 17 8.79 -2.46 -6.06
CA ASN A 17 8.58 -3.63 -5.20
C ASN A 17 7.27 -4.37 -5.49
N SER A 18 6.46 -3.88 -6.42
CA SER A 18 5.12 -4.41 -6.71
C SER A 18 4.64 -4.01 -8.10
N ASP A 19 3.73 -4.79 -8.66
CA ASP A 19 3.00 -4.46 -9.89
C ASP A 19 1.83 -3.49 -9.66
N SER A 20 1.75 -2.91 -8.47
CA SER A 20 0.72 -1.93 -8.10
C SER A 20 1.20 -0.52 -8.44
N LYS A 21 0.27 0.41 -8.72
CA LYS A 21 0.56 1.84 -8.96
C LYS A 21 -0.06 2.68 -7.86
N LEU A 22 0.68 3.69 -7.39
CA LEU A 22 0.16 4.68 -6.47
C LEU A 22 -0.68 5.71 -7.23
N LEU A 23 -1.92 5.92 -6.80
CA LEU A 23 -2.84 6.93 -7.35
C LEU A 23 -2.92 8.19 -6.48
N SER A 24 -2.59 8.09 -5.19
CA SER A 24 -2.54 9.26 -4.31
C SER A 24 -1.44 10.24 -4.72
N THR A 25 -1.77 11.53 -4.68
CA THR A 25 -0.87 12.66 -4.97
C THR A 25 -0.28 13.28 -3.71
N GLU A 26 -0.91 13.05 -2.56
CA GLU A 26 -0.52 13.63 -1.26
C GLU A 26 -0.31 12.54 -0.21
N TYR A 27 0.61 12.79 0.72
CA TYR A 27 0.89 11.93 1.85
C TYR A 27 1.26 12.79 3.06
N HIS A 28 0.39 12.77 4.07
CA HIS A 28 0.52 13.56 5.29
C HIS A 28 1.02 12.72 6.48
N GLY A 29 1.05 11.39 6.38
CA GLY A 29 1.58 10.55 7.46
C GLY A 29 1.24 9.07 7.37
N PHE A 30 1.81 8.29 8.29
CA PHE A 30 1.74 6.82 8.31
C PHE A 30 0.33 6.25 8.52
N SER A 31 -0.56 7.02 9.15
CA SER A 31 -1.96 6.64 9.34
C SER A 31 -2.84 6.95 8.13
N GLN A 32 -2.34 7.73 7.17
CA GLN A 32 -3.10 8.06 5.97
C GLN A 32 -3.22 6.83 5.06
N LYS A 33 -4.44 6.56 4.60
CA LYS A 33 -4.69 5.58 3.55
C LYS A 33 -4.38 6.23 2.21
N LEU A 34 -3.53 5.58 1.44
CA LEU A 34 -3.20 5.94 0.08
C LEU A 34 -3.98 5.04 -0.87
N LEU A 35 -4.42 5.58 -1.99
CA LEU A 35 -5.09 4.86 -3.04
C LEU A 35 -4.05 4.22 -3.96
N PHE A 36 -4.22 2.93 -4.19
CA PHE A 36 -3.38 2.12 -5.07
C PHE A 36 -4.23 1.44 -6.13
N LYS A 37 -3.64 1.19 -7.29
CA LYS A 37 -4.21 0.38 -8.37
C LYS A 37 -3.40 -0.90 -8.50
N CYS A 38 -4.02 -2.05 -8.30
CA CYS A 38 -3.36 -3.33 -8.47
C CYS A 38 -3.21 -3.69 -9.95
N ALA A 39 -2.27 -4.59 -10.28
CA ALA A 39 -2.09 -5.12 -11.63
C ALA A 39 -3.35 -5.79 -12.20
N CYS A 40 -4.23 -6.33 -11.35
CA CYS A 40 -5.51 -6.90 -11.78
C CYS A 40 -6.54 -5.84 -12.23
N GLY A 41 -6.19 -4.55 -12.15
CA GLY A 41 -7.08 -3.44 -12.49
C GLY A 41 -7.88 -2.90 -11.30
N ASN A 42 -7.95 -3.64 -10.19
CA ASN A 42 -8.75 -3.24 -9.03
C ASN A 42 -8.06 -2.13 -8.20
N ASN A 43 -8.86 -1.18 -7.71
CA ASN A 43 -8.40 -0.10 -6.85
C ASN A 43 -8.54 -0.50 -5.37
N PHE A 44 -7.58 -0.14 -4.54
CA PHE A 44 -7.62 -0.43 -3.12
C PHE A 44 -6.91 0.64 -2.31
N GLU A 45 -7.39 0.89 -1.09
CA GLU A 45 -6.83 1.88 -0.19
C GLU A 45 -6.05 1.21 0.94
N LYS A 46 -4.85 1.71 1.22
CA LYS A 46 -4.00 1.15 2.27
C LYS A 46 -3.04 2.15 2.85
N THR A 47 -2.65 1.95 4.10
CA THR A 47 -1.55 2.75 4.66
C THR A 47 -0.21 2.26 4.11
N PHE A 48 0.71 3.19 3.86
CA PHE A 48 2.05 2.85 3.37
C PHE A 48 2.79 1.90 4.33
N THR A 49 2.61 2.07 5.64
CA THR A 49 3.20 1.18 6.66
C THR A 49 2.75 -0.26 6.48
N LYS A 50 1.47 -0.52 6.18
CA LYS A 50 1.01 -1.90 5.90
C LYS A 50 1.61 -2.42 4.60
N PHE A 51 1.68 -1.57 3.57
CA PHE A 51 2.27 -1.92 2.28
C PHE A 51 3.74 -2.34 2.41
N ASN A 52 4.54 -1.53 3.10
CA ASN A 52 5.97 -1.76 3.31
C ASN A 52 6.24 -2.85 4.38
N THR A 53 5.75 -2.66 5.62
CA THR A 53 6.12 -3.53 6.76
C THR A 53 5.41 -4.89 6.75
N LYS A 54 4.14 -4.95 6.30
CA LYS A 54 3.37 -6.21 6.29
C LYS A 54 3.38 -6.91 4.92
N ASN A 55 4.19 -6.44 3.97
CA ASN A 55 4.23 -6.94 2.58
C ASN A 55 2.85 -7.02 1.92
N GLN A 56 1.94 -6.16 2.36
CA GLN A 56 0.53 -6.20 2.01
C GLN A 56 0.28 -5.42 0.71
N ARG A 57 0.98 -5.83 -0.35
CA ARG A 57 1.19 -5.07 -1.59
C ARG A 57 0.10 -5.23 -2.66
N LYS A 58 -0.79 -6.20 -2.45
CA LYS A 58 -1.88 -6.57 -3.36
C LYS A 58 -3.24 -6.11 -2.81
N CYS A 59 -4.21 -5.99 -3.71
CA CYS A 59 -5.60 -5.73 -3.37
C CYS A 59 -6.25 -6.94 -2.68
N ASP A 60 -7.42 -6.70 -2.09
CA ASP A 60 -8.22 -7.72 -1.38
C ASP A 60 -8.56 -8.92 -2.28
N VAL A 61 -8.82 -8.64 -3.56
CA VAL A 61 -9.14 -9.68 -4.56
C VAL A 61 -7.95 -10.60 -4.82
N CYS A 62 -6.76 -10.04 -5.01
CA CYS A 62 -5.56 -10.82 -5.30
C CYS A 62 -4.95 -11.46 -4.04
N GLN A 63 -5.18 -10.85 -2.88
CA GLN A 63 -4.66 -11.34 -1.61
C GLN A 63 -5.65 -11.00 -0.49
N PRO A 64 -6.67 -11.83 -0.29
CA PRO A 64 -7.70 -11.58 0.71
C PRO A 64 -7.08 -11.51 2.11
N PRO A 65 -7.63 -10.66 2.99
CA PRO A 65 -7.18 -10.54 4.36
C PRO A 65 -7.40 -11.89 5.02
N LYS A 66 -6.39 -12.33 5.78
CA LYS A 66 -6.53 -13.56 6.57
C LYS A 66 -7.76 -13.40 7.45
N PRO A 67 -8.67 -14.39 7.47
CA PRO A 67 -9.83 -14.34 8.34
C PRO A 67 -9.34 -14.18 9.80
N PRO A 68 -10.09 -13.47 10.65
CA PRO A 68 -9.78 -13.44 12.07
C PRO A 68 -9.71 -14.89 12.55
N ARG A 69 -8.58 -15.27 13.17
CA ARG A 69 -8.45 -16.59 13.78
C ARG A 69 -9.42 -16.64 14.96
N GLY A 70 -10.59 -17.22 14.73
CA GLY A 70 -11.60 -17.46 15.75
C GLY A 70 -11.45 -18.86 16.34
N LYS A 71 -10.79 -18.95 17.50
CA LYS A 71 -11.25 -19.53 18.77
C LYS A 71 -10.04 -19.75 19.68
#